data_AF-A0AB38S5A6-F1
#
_entry.id   AF-A0AB38S5A6-F1
#
_cell.length_a   1.000
_cell.length_b   1.000
_cell.length_c   1.000
_cell.angle_alpha   90.00
_cell.angle_beta   90.00
_cell.angle_gamma   90.00
#
_symmetry.space_group_name_H-M   'P 1'
#
loop_
_entity.id
_entity.type
_entity.pdbx_description
1 polymer ?
#
loop_
_entity_poly.entity_id
_entity_poly.type
_entity_poly.pdbx_seq_one_letter_code
_entity_poly.pdbx_strand_id
1 'polypeptide(L)'
;MLEDGEASDALIELAQHSAPPVLLGDPSFDNEARYRGESEWKVTLTELGRSLVAREDDMWHHNTIKRWWGGTELTNERLWRWDAETRSLIAP
;
A
#
# COMPACT_ATOMS: atom_id res chain seq x y z
N MET A 1 -1.75 -26.38 0.47
CA MET A 1 -0.70 -26.32 -0.55
C MET A 1 -1.34 -25.70 -1.75
N LEU A 2 -1.00 -24.44 -2.05
CA LEU A 2 -1.29 -23.86 -3.37
C LEU A 2 -0.46 -24.68 -4.37
N GLU A 3 -1.01 -25.03 -5.52
CA GLU A 3 -0.22 -25.65 -6.58
C GLU A 3 0.87 -24.66 -7.01
N ASP A 4 2.08 -25.13 -7.33
CA ASP A 4 3.26 -24.26 -7.56
C ASP A 4 3.03 -23.16 -8.61
N GLY A 5 2.09 -23.35 -9.54
CA GLY A 5 1.65 -22.34 -10.51
C GLY A 5 0.82 -21.21 -9.90
N GLU A 6 -0.09 -21.51 -8.97
CA GLU A 6 -1.01 -20.54 -8.36
C GLU A 6 -0.28 -19.56 -7.44
N ALA A 7 0.73 -20.03 -6.70
CA ALA A 7 1.57 -19.17 -5.88
C ALA A 7 2.45 -18.23 -6.73
N SER A 8 2.96 -18.71 -7.87
CA SER A 8 3.72 -17.89 -8.80
C SER A 8 2.87 -16.79 -9.43
N ASP A 9 1.66 -17.12 -9.86
CA ASP A 9 0.73 -16.16 -10.45
C ASP A 9 0.32 -15.07 -9.44
N ALA A 10 0.06 -15.45 -8.18
CA ALA A 10 -0.23 -14.50 -7.11
C ALA A 10 0.95 -13.56 -6.81
N LEU A 11 2.20 -14.04 -6.89
CA LEU A 11 3.39 -13.20 -6.73
C LEU A 11 3.56 -12.21 -7.89
N ILE A 12 3.24 -12.63 -9.11
CA ILE A 12 3.26 -11.76 -10.29
C ILE A 12 2.18 -10.68 -10.17
N GLU A 13 0.98 -11.02 -9.71
CA GLU A 13 -0.10 -10.07 -9.46
C GLU A 13 0.30 -9.07 -8.35
N LEU A 14 0.85 -9.55 -7.23
CA LEU A 14 1.34 -8.69 -6.15
C LEU A 14 2.46 -7.74 -6.63
N ALA A 15 3.33 -8.19 -7.53
CA ALA A 15 4.40 -7.37 -8.10
C ALA A 15 3.88 -6.22 -9.00
N GLN A 16 2.62 -6.27 -9.45
CA GLN A 16 1.98 -5.18 -10.19
C GLN A 16 1.50 -4.04 -9.29
N HIS A 17 1.44 -4.27 -7.98
CA HIS A 17 1.04 -3.25 -7.02
C HIS A 17 2.25 -2.45 -6.52
N SER A 18 2.01 -1.17 -6.25
CA SER A 18 2.99 -0.30 -5.62
C SER A 18 3.46 -0.89 -4.29
N ALA A 19 4.76 -0.80 -4.02
CA ALA A 19 5.33 -1.27 -2.76
C ALA A 19 4.57 -0.67 -1.58
N PRO A 20 4.26 -1.45 -0.52
CA PRO A 20 3.53 -0.91 0.61
C PRO A 20 4.37 0.19 1.29
N PRO A 21 3.74 1.24 1.83
CA PRO A 21 4.47 2.31 2.53
C PRO A 21 5.06 1.82 3.86
N VAL A 22 4.49 0.75 4.43
CA VAL A 22 4.89 0.18 5.71
C VAL A 22 5.16 -1.30 5.52
N LEU A 23 6.30 -1.76 6.04
CA LEU A 23 6.62 -3.18 6.20
C LEU A 23 6.55 -3.56 7.66
N LEU A 24 5.94 -4.71 7.92
CA LEU A 24 6.02 -5.40 9.20
C LEU A 24 7.25 -6.31 9.16
N GLY A 25 8.21 -6.01 10.01
CA GLY A 25 9.51 -6.66 10.09
C GLY A 25 10.67 -5.76 9.67
N ASP A 26 11.87 -6.29 9.90
CA ASP A 26 13.10 -5.78 9.29
C ASP A 26 13.13 -6.25 7.82
N PRO A 27 13.41 -5.41 6.81
CA PRO A 27 13.59 -5.85 5.43
C PRO A 27 14.72 -6.88 5.24
N SER A 28 15.67 -7.03 6.20
CA SER A 28 16.62 -8.15 6.24
C SER A 28 16.02 -9.44 6.85
N PHE A 29 14.71 -9.62 6.73
CA PHE A 29 13.90 -10.61 7.45
C PHE A 29 14.38 -12.06 7.26
N ASP A 30 14.50 -12.81 8.36
CA ASP A 30 14.61 -14.26 8.35
C ASP A 30 13.28 -14.88 8.83
N ASN A 31 12.69 -15.73 7.98
CA ASN A 31 11.42 -16.38 8.26
C ASN A 31 11.52 -17.39 9.42
N GLU A 32 12.71 -17.96 9.65
CA GLU A 32 12.95 -18.91 10.75
C GLU A 32 12.75 -18.26 12.13
N ALA A 33 13.28 -17.04 12.32
CA ALA A 33 13.14 -16.30 13.58
C ALA A 33 11.65 -15.97 13.88
N ARG A 34 10.83 -15.76 12.85
CA ARG A 34 9.38 -15.56 12.99
C ARG A 34 8.67 -16.80 13.49
N TYR A 35 8.94 -17.96 12.90
CA TYR A 35 8.32 -19.23 13.32
C TYR A 35 8.69 -19.61 14.76
N ARG A 36 9.87 -19.21 15.20
CA ARG A 36 10.36 -19.46 16.56
C ARG A 36 9.89 -18.44 17.60
N GLY A 37 9.22 -17.36 17.17
CA GLY A 37 8.77 -16.29 18.05
C GLY A 37 9.90 -15.43 18.61
N GLU A 38 11.07 -15.45 17.96
CA GLU A 38 12.29 -14.74 18.37
C GLU A 38 12.41 -13.37 17.69
N SER A 39 11.53 -13.08 16.73
CA SER A 39 11.48 -11.77 16.05
C SER A 39 10.70 -10.73 16.86
N GLU A 40 11.34 -9.59 17.12
CA GLU A 40 10.66 -8.38 17.55
C GLU A 40 9.77 -7.85 16.40
N TRP A 41 8.56 -7.41 16.72
CA TRP A 41 7.65 -6.78 15.76
C TRP A 41 8.15 -5.38 15.40
N LYS A 42 9.10 -5.31 14.48
CA LYS A 42 9.59 -4.03 13.94
C LYS A 42 8.61 -3.53 12.88
N VAL A 43 8.36 -2.22 12.88
CA VAL A 43 7.61 -1.56 11.81
C VAL A 43 8.61 -0.66 11.08
N THR A 44 8.78 -0.87 9.79
CA THR A 44 9.78 -0.17 8.99
C THR A 44 9.09 0.59 7.85
N LEU A 45 9.46 1.85 7.64
CA LEU A 45 9.02 2.60 6.47
C LEU A 45 9.82 2.15 5.25
N THR A 46 9.13 1.90 4.14
CA THR A 46 9.78 1.72 2.83
C THR A 46 10.28 3.05 2.29
N GLU A 47 10.89 3.04 1.10
CA GLU A 47 11.23 4.29 0.40
C GLU A 47 10.00 5.14 0.15
N LEU A 48 8.92 4.53 -0.37
CA LEU A 48 7.63 5.20 -0.51
C LEU A 48 7.10 5.69 0.84
N GLY A 49 7.16 4.86 1.89
CA GLY A 49 6.75 5.28 3.24
C GLY A 49 7.45 6.54 3.73
N ARG A 50 8.76 6.66 3.47
CA ARG A 50 9.55 7.84 3.83
C ARG A 50 9.15 9.07 3.03
N SER A 51 8.93 8.95 1.71
CA SER A 51 8.52 10.10 0.88
C SER A 51 7.15 10.65 1.28
N LEU A 52 6.21 9.76 1.61
CA LEU A 52 4.87 10.13 2.08
C LEU A 52 4.92 10.91 3.40
N VAL A 53 5.70 10.43 4.37
CA VAL A 53 5.88 11.12 5.66
C VAL A 53 6.56 12.49 5.46
N ALA A 54 7.51 12.59 4.53
CA ALA A 54 8.15 13.83 4.14
C ALA A 54 7.24 14.79 3.33
N ARG A 55 6.03 14.35 2.94
CA ARG A 55 5.11 15.05 2.02
C ARG A 55 5.72 15.34 0.65
N GLU A 56 6.68 14.52 0.24
CA GLU A 56 7.30 14.57 -1.09
C GLU A 56 6.51 13.76 -2.13
N ASP A 57 5.63 12.88 -1.66
CA ASP A 57 4.73 12.08 -2.50
C ASP A 57 3.35 11.94 -1.83
N ASP A 58 2.40 11.38 -2.57
CA ASP A 58 1.03 11.13 -2.16
C ASP A 58 0.61 9.71 -2.54
N MET A 59 0.06 8.95 -1.57
CA MET A 59 -0.40 7.57 -1.79
C MET A 59 -1.41 7.46 -2.92
N TRP A 60 -2.10 8.56 -3.19
CA TRP A 60 -2.95 8.73 -4.34
C TRP A 60 -2.32 8.34 -5.68
N HIS A 61 -1.06 8.68 -5.93
CA HIS A 61 -0.37 8.34 -7.19
C HIS A 61 -0.10 6.85 -7.33
N HIS A 62 -0.06 6.14 -6.20
CA HIS A 62 0.35 4.74 -6.10
C HIS A 62 -0.83 3.77 -5.96
N ASN A 63 -1.96 4.25 -5.47
CA ASN A 63 -3.18 3.48 -5.27
C ASN A 63 -4.31 4.04 -6.14
N THR A 64 -4.24 3.74 -7.43
CA THR A 64 -5.21 4.21 -8.42
C THR A 64 -6.59 3.59 -8.18
N ILE A 65 -7.58 4.43 -7.92
CA ILE A 65 -8.99 4.02 -7.87
C ILE A 65 -9.54 4.11 -9.29
N LYS A 66 -10.08 2.99 -9.78
CA LYS A 66 -10.89 2.93 -11.00
C LYS A 66 -12.05 1.96 -10.80
N ARG A 67 -13.25 2.51 -10.56
CA ARG A 67 -14.45 1.72 -10.24
C ARG A 67 -15.72 2.41 -10.71
N TRP A 68 -16.78 1.64 -10.97
CA TRP A 68 -18.10 2.15 -11.35
C TRP A 68 -19.08 2.05 -10.19
N TRP A 69 -19.67 3.19 -9.79
CA TRP A 69 -20.66 3.29 -8.73
C TRP A 69 -21.96 3.87 -9.27
N GLY A 70 -22.98 3.03 -9.43
CA GLY A 70 -24.32 3.47 -9.85
C GLY A 70 -24.35 4.23 -11.17
N GLY A 71 -23.45 3.90 -12.11
CA GLY A 71 -23.32 4.61 -13.40
C GLY A 71 -22.38 5.82 -13.38
N THR A 72 -21.75 6.13 -12.24
CA THR A 72 -20.67 7.12 -12.15
C THR A 72 -19.32 6.43 -12.13
N GLU A 73 -18.44 6.79 -13.05
CA GLU A 73 -17.04 6.34 -13.03
C GLU A 73 -16.25 7.15 -12.00
N LEU A 74 -15.77 6.45 -10.98
CA LEU A 74 -14.86 6.99 -9.98
C LEU A 74 -13.44 6.68 -10.41
N THR A 75 -12.73 7.74 -10.78
CA THR A 75 -11.29 7.75 -10.97
C THR A 75 -10.67 8.64 -9.90
N ASN A 76 -9.37 8.53 -9.70
CA ASN A 76 -8.64 9.44 -8.84
C ASN A 76 -9.00 10.90 -9.17
N GLU A 77 -8.95 11.33 -10.42
CA GLU A 77 -9.22 12.71 -10.85
C GLU A 77 -10.63 13.25 -10.52
N ARG A 78 -11.53 12.43 -9.94
CA ARG A 78 -12.91 12.79 -9.60
C ARG A 78 -13.29 12.56 -8.14
N LEU A 79 -12.33 12.35 -7.21
CA LEU A 79 -12.65 12.17 -5.79
C LEU A 79 -12.36 13.41 -4.96
N TRP A 80 -13.28 13.70 -4.04
CA TRP A 80 -13.08 14.75 -3.05
C TRP A 80 -12.03 14.31 -2.04
N ARG A 81 -11.17 15.24 -1.63
CA ARG A 81 -10.11 14.99 -0.65
C ARG A 81 -10.47 15.60 0.69
N TRP A 82 -10.35 14.82 1.77
CA TRP A 82 -10.49 15.36 3.11
C TRP A 82 -9.24 16.15 3.49
N ASP A 83 -9.40 17.42 3.83
CA ASP A 83 -8.37 18.23 4.46
C ASP A 83 -8.58 18.25 5.97
N ALA A 84 -7.62 17.68 6.69
CA ALA A 84 -7.65 17.61 8.15
C ALA A 84 -7.42 18.97 8.82
N GLU A 85 -6.71 19.90 8.17
CA GLU A 85 -6.39 21.21 8.74
C GLU A 85 -7.62 22.12 8.72
N THR A 86 -8.26 22.26 7.56
CA THR A 86 -9.49 23.05 7.42
C THR A 86 -10.75 22.28 7.81
N ARG A 87 -10.64 20.96 8.06
CA ARG A 87 -11.74 20.03 8.36
C ARG A 87 -12.85 20.10 7.31
N SER A 88 -12.45 20.13 6.04
CA SER A 88 -13.35 20.30 4.91
C SER A 88 -13.05 19.28 3.80
N LEU A 89 -14.02 19.10 2.90
CA LEU A 89 -13.80 18.33 1.69
C LEU A 89 -13.40 19.28 0.55
N ILE A 90 -12.24 19.02 -0.05
CA ILE A 90 -11.73 19.71 -1.22
C ILE A 90 -12.29 18.98 -2.46
N ALA A 91 -12.95 19.72 -3.34
CA ALA A 91 -13.45 19.18 -4.61
C ALA A 91 -12.27 18.77 -5.53
N PRO A 92 -12.47 17.81 -6.43
CA PRO A 92 -11.47 17.42 -7.43
C PRO A 92 -10.99 18.58 -8.29
#